data_AF-A0AAW2JIT7-F1
#
_entry.id   AF-A0AAW2JIT7-F1
#
_cell.length_a   1.000
_cell.length_b   1.000
_cell.length_c   1.000
_cell.angle_alpha   90.00
_cell.angle_beta   90.00
_cell.angle_gamma   90.00
#
_symmetry.space_group_name_H-M   'P 1'
#
loop_
_entity.id
_entity.type
_entity.pdbx_description
1 polymer ?
#
loop_
_entity_poly.entity_id
_entity_poly.type
_entity_poly.pdbx_seq_one_letter_code
_entity_poly.pdbx_strand_id
1 'polypeptide(L)' 'MVRDVFRLAKDNSPAIIFIDEVDSITTARFDTETGVDRELQRILMELLNQ' A
#
# COMPACT_ATOMS: atom_id res chain seq x y z
N MET A 1 -10.34 -2.73 -2.94
CA MET A 1 -9.20 -3.33 -3.66
C MET A 1 -8.00 -3.55 -2.73
N VAL A 2 -7.24 -2.53 -2.31
CA VAL A 2 -6.10 -2.73 -1.38
C VAL A 2 -6.55 -3.30 -0.02
N ARG A 3 -7.59 -2.71 0.59
CA ARG A 3 -8.14 -3.17 1.89
C ARG A 3 -8.57 -4.65 1.88
N ASP A 4 -9.05 -5.14 0.74
CA ASP A 4 -9.53 -6.53 0.61
C ASP A 4 -8.35 -7.52 0.59
N VAL A 5 -7.22 -7.13 -0.01
CA VAL A 5 -5.98 -7.93 -0.02
C VAL A 5 -5.43 -8.09 1.41
N PHE A 6 -5.34 -6.98 2.15
CA PHE A 6 -4.88 -7.03 3.54
C PHE A 6 -5.84 -7.80 4.46
N ARG A 7 -7.16 -7.68 4.24
CA ARG A 7 -8.15 -8.47 4.96
C ARG A 7 -7.98 -9.97 4.68
N LEU A 8 -7.83 -10.35 3.41
CA LEU A 8 -7.63 -11.74 3.02
C LEU A 8 -6.34 -12.32 3.62
N ALA A 9 -5.25 -11.55 3.64
CA ALA A 9 -4.00 -11.96 4.25
C ALA A 9 -4.13 -12.15 5.78
N LYS A 10 -4.91 -11.29 6.46
CA LYS A 10 -5.19 -11.40 7.90
C LYS A 10 -6.03 -12.64 8.22
N ASP A 11 -7.04 -12.93 7.40
CA ASP A 11 -7.90 -14.12 7.54
C ASP A 11 -7.11 -15.43 7.30
N ASN A 12 -6.03 -15.38 6.50
CA ASN A 12 -5.15 -16.52 6.21
C ASN A 12 -3.80 -16.46 6.97
N SER A 13 -3.75 -15.80 8.12
CA SER A 13 -2.53 -15.70 8.92
C SER A 13 -2.03 -17.09 9.38
N PRO A 14 -0.73 -17.41 9.27
CA PRO A 14 0.38 -16.53 8.85
C PRO A 14 0.51 -16.41 7.32
N ALA A 15 0.63 -15.17 6.82
CA ALA A 15 0.74 -14.87 5.38
C ALA A 15 1.83 -13.82 5.09
N ILE A 16 2.40 -13.85 3.88
CA ILE A 16 3.35 -12.86 3.37
C ILE A 16 2.71 -12.17 2.16
N ILE A 17 2.66 -10.84 2.18
CA ILE A 17 2.25 -10.03 1.03
C ILE A 17 3.51 -9.52 0.34
N PHE A 18 3.73 -9.94 -0.91
CA PHE A 18 4.81 -9.42 -1.76
C PHE A 18 4.27 -8.28 -2.62
N ILE A 19 4.95 -7.13 -2.59
CA ILE A 19 4.66 -5.98 -3.44
C ILE A 19 5.88 -5.80 -4.34
N ASP A 20 5.70 -6.07 -5.63
CA ASP A 20 6.71 -5.82 -6.65
C ASP A 20 6.61 -4.38 -7.16
N GLU A 21 7.71 -3.82 -7.66
CA GLU A 21 7.78 -2.44 -8.19
C GLU A 21 7.15 -1.38 -7.25
N VAL A 22 7.44 -1.44 -5.95
CA VAL A 22 6.89 -0.48 -4.97
C VAL A 22 7.32 0.97 -5.24
N ASP A 23 8.43 1.15 -5.95
CA ASP A 23 8.93 2.42 -6.46
C ASP A 23 8.03 3.01 -7.55
N SER A 24 7.31 2.19 -8.33
CA SER A 24 6.29 2.65 -9.27
C SER A 24 5.09 3.32 -8.58
N ILE A 25 4.80 2.96 -7.33
CA ILE A 25 3.76 3.59 -6.48
C ILE A 25 4.36 4.75 -5.67
N THR A 26 5.66 4.67 -5.36
CA THR A 26 6.39 5.65 -4.58
C THR A 26 7.18 6.54 -5.52
N THR A 27 6.49 7.36 -6.33
CA THR A 27 7.16 8.45 -7.06
C THR A 27 8.04 9.19 -6.06
N ALA A 28 9.35 9.27 -6.35
CA ALA A 28 10.32 9.93 -5.50
C ALA A 28 9.71 11.25 -5.02
N ARG A 29 9.75 11.50 -3.70
CA ARG A 29 8.99 12.53 -2.96
C ARG A 29 9.12 13.98 -3.47
N PHE A 30 9.75 14.20 -4.61
CA PHE A 30 10.28 15.46 -5.11
C PHE A 30 9.58 16.06 -6.33
N ASP A 31 8.70 15.38 -7.08
CA ASP A 31 8.27 16.04 -8.35
C ASP A 31 6.88 15.73 -8.92
N THR A 32 5.93 15.17 -8.15
CA THR A 32 4.56 14.97 -8.69
C THR A 32 3.50 15.31 -7.66
N GLU A 33 2.90 16.50 -7.83
CA GLU A 33 1.71 17.01 -7.13
C GLU A 33 0.43 16.26 -7.56
N THR A 34 0.46 14.94 -7.66
CA THR A 34 -0.74 14.14 -7.93
C THR A 34 -1.28 13.60 -6.61
N GLY A 35 -2.33 14.24 -6.09
CA GLY A 35 -2.93 13.92 -4.78
C GLY A 35 -3.36 12.45 -4.60
N VAL A 36 -3.53 11.71 -5.71
CA VAL A 36 -3.87 10.28 -5.74
C VAL A 36 -2.75 9.41 -5.15
N ASP A 37 -1.48 9.76 -5.40
CA ASP A 37 -0.33 8.95 -4.94
C ASP A 37 -0.15 9.06 -3.42
N ARG A 38 -0.44 10.25 -2.86
CA ARG A 38 -0.42 10.47 -1.40
C ARG A 38 -1.53 9.72 -0.67
N GLU A 39 -2.71 9.57 -1.28
CA GLU A 39 -3.82 8.85 -0.67
C GLU A 39 -3.54 7.33 -0.61
N LEU A 40 -3.01 6.76 -1.70
CA LEU A 40 -2.59 5.36 -1.73
C LEU A 40 -1.47 5.07 -0.73
N GLN A 41 -0.48 5.97 -0.62
CA GLN A 41 0.58 5.85 0.38
C GLN A 41 0.03 5.89 1.82
N ARG A 42 -0.94 6.76 2.10
CA ARG A 42 -1.58 6.85 3.42
C ARG A 42 -2.36 5.59 3.75
N ILE A 43 -3.13 5.06 2.80
CA ILE A 43 -3.90 3.82 2.98
C ILE A 43 -2.98 2.64 3.24
N LEU A 44 -1.86 2.52 2.50
CA LEU A 44 -0.88 1.46 2.72
C LEU A 44 -0.31 1.52 4.14
N MET A 45 0.11 2.70 4.60
CA MET A 45 0.63 2.90 5.95
C MET A 45 -0.41 2.63 7.04
N GLU A 46 -1.66 3.01 6.82
CA GLU A 46 -2.75 2.77 7.77
C GLU A 46 -3.08 1.28 7.88
N LEU A 47 -3.01 0.53 6.78
CA LEU A 47 -3.23 -0.91 6.75
C LEU A 47 -2.06 -1.71 7.35
N LEU A 48 -0.84 -1.19 7.30
CA LEU A 48 0.32 -1.79 7.98
C LEU A 48 0.27 -1.60 9.51
N ASN A 49 -0.47 -0.61 10.01
CA ASN A 49 -0.53 -0.25 11.43
C ASN A 49 -1.78 -0.81 12.15
N GLN A 50 -2.59 -1.64 11.48
CA GLN A 50 -3.82 -2.30 12.00
C GLN A 50 -3.72 -3.84 11.92
#